data_AF-A0AA39FT24-F1
#
_entry.id   AF-A0AA39FT24-F1
#
_cell.length_a   1.000
_cell.length_b   1.000
_cell.length_c   1.000
_cell.angle_alpha   90.00
_cell.angle_beta   90.00
_cell.angle_gamma   90.00
#
_symmetry.space_group_name_H-M   'P 1'
#
loop_
_entity.id
_entity.type
_entity.pdbx_description
1 polymer ?
#
loop_
_entity_poly.entity_id
_entity_poly.type
_entity_poly.pdbx_seq_one_letter_code
_entity_poly.pdbx_strand_id
1 'polypeptide(L)'
;MSEILNVDDIVTKIQYAFPILNGKIHSDCTDEQFTEILNEITKRNITKQIKAIIINEIERYVREYIAPNFWSKFTNNSDETQGFEYFKSAVDDLYKKSIEFLPLLKRLELFNGTNDIIYLYGQTNHLSQFKLIVRATLLSQLPLFHEIIIEQFYKIAFNVFCNTDNSSSLDTSDNEATECAGCNKELDSCQCQLIVFMFHETNRKLIELELLERLVGNVLTSLIHIRIKEHVNRVCDKSFDVSQLVPLEHWLETVVLSWLTRIYSGGSSKTEALTEKIRNAILKFKKKLSHFLYETYTRIRIDQLFNIIIEYPDSQPAIDDLKICLERTDLRKILIVNLQEALKTRLLHPGVNTPDILTAYIAAIKALRQLDPIGVLLETVTEPIKAYLRNRTDTVRCVVSGLLDEFPSDLADELVKGESLQLDDGSADEENEDWEKWMPDPVDADPGMEIYF
;
A
#
# COMPACT_ATOMS: atom_id res chain seq x y z
N MET A 1 5.97 -67.09 -9.33
CA MET A 1 6.63 -66.65 -10.59
C MET A 1 5.62 -66.08 -11.59
N SER A 2 4.41 -66.64 -11.70
CA SER A 2 3.30 -66.11 -12.53
C SER A 2 2.66 -64.81 -12.01
N GLU A 3 2.65 -64.56 -10.70
CA GLU A 3 2.13 -63.30 -10.13
C GLU A 3 3.06 -62.10 -10.37
N ILE A 4 4.38 -62.32 -10.42
CA ILE A 4 5.38 -61.26 -10.61
C ILE A 4 5.33 -60.70 -12.04
N LEU A 5 5.14 -61.56 -13.05
CA LEU A 5 4.93 -61.18 -14.45
C LEU A 5 3.66 -60.34 -14.67
N ASN A 6 2.66 -60.50 -13.81
CA ASN A 6 1.39 -59.76 -13.89
C ASN A 6 1.52 -58.36 -13.24
N VAL A 7 2.46 -58.17 -12.31
CA VAL A 7 2.70 -56.86 -11.66
C VAL A 7 3.45 -55.91 -12.60
N ASP A 8 4.49 -56.38 -13.30
CA ASP A 8 5.25 -55.55 -14.24
C ASP A 8 4.38 -55.10 -15.44
N ASP A 9 3.51 -55.96 -15.97
CA ASP A 9 2.57 -55.62 -17.04
C ASP A 9 1.52 -54.58 -16.60
N ILE A 10 1.18 -54.54 -15.31
CA ILE A 10 0.27 -53.53 -14.76
C ILE A 10 0.99 -52.23 -14.50
N VAL A 11 2.24 -52.27 -14.03
CA VAL A 11 3.06 -51.06 -13.85
C VAL A 11 3.30 -50.38 -15.19
N THR A 12 3.59 -51.12 -16.27
CA THR A 12 3.73 -50.56 -17.61
C THR A 12 2.42 -49.98 -18.15
N LYS A 13 1.28 -50.63 -17.88
CA LYS A 13 -0.06 -50.08 -18.19
C LYS A 13 -0.39 -48.81 -17.39
N ILE A 14 0.00 -48.75 -16.12
CA ILE A 14 -0.15 -47.55 -15.27
C ILE A 14 0.76 -46.43 -15.77
N GLN A 15 2.00 -46.73 -16.16
CA GLN A 15 2.91 -45.75 -16.76
C GLN A 15 2.42 -45.26 -18.13
N TYR A 16 1.75 -46.11 -18.90
CA TYR A 16 1.13 -45.73 -20.17
C TYR A 16 -0.10 -44.81 -19.95
N ALA A 17 -0.88 -45.06 -18.90
CA ALA A 17 -2.01 -44.21 -18.49
C ALA A 17 -1.56 -42.89 -17.84
N PHE A 18 -0.46 -42.91 -17.09
CA PHE A 18 0.15 -41.77 -16.39
C PHE A 18 1.64 -41.65 -16.72
N PRO A 19 2.00 -41.01 -17.85
CA PRO A 19 3.39 -40.86 -18.30
C PRO A 19 4.28 -40.09 -17.32
N ILE A 20 3.68 -39.38 -16.36
CA ILE A 20 4.38 -38.59 -15.35
C ILE A 20 5.27 -39.44 -14.44
N LEU A 21 4.93 -40.72 -14.29
CA LEU A 21 5.74 -41.71 -13.59
C LEU A 21 7.09 -41.96 -14.28
N ASN A 22 7.19 -41.65 -15.58
CA ASN A 22 8.42 -41.69 -16.38
C ASN A 22 8.93 -40.27 -16.73
N GLY A 23 8.43 -39.23 -16.05
CA GLY A 23 8.83 -37.83 -16.28
C GLY A 23 8.26 -37.18 -17.55
N LYS A 24 7.27 -37.81 -18.21
CA LYS A 24 6.57 -37.25 -19.38
C LYS A 24 5.19 -36.73 -18.99
N ILE A 25 4.73 -35.62 -19.56
CA ILE A 25 3.38 -35.07 -19.26
C ILE A 25 2.35 -35.58 -20.27
N HIS A 26 2.74 -35.76 -21.54
CA HIS A 26 1.83 -36.12 -22.61
C HIS A 26 1.58 -37.63 -22.67
N SER A 27 0.32 -38.02 -22.82
CA SER A 27 -0.13 -39.41 -22.92
C SER A 27 -0.72 -39.70 -24.29
N ASP A 28 -0.26 -40.78 -24.91
CA ASP A 28 -0.84 -41.33 -26.14
C ASP A 28 -2.02 -42.30 -25.87
N CYS A 29 -2.30 -42.62 -24.59
CA CYS A 29 -3.41 -43.48 -24.17
C CYS A 29 -4.78 -42.85 -24.51
N THR A 30 -5.67 -43.61 -25.17
CA THR A 30 -7.05 -43.18 -25.47
C THR A 30 -7.97 -43.35 -24.25
N ASP A 31 -9.09 -42.65 -24.22
CA ASP A 31 -10.02 -42.70 -23.07
C ASP A 31 -10.61 -44.10 -22.85
N GLU A 32 -10.83 -44.88 -23.91
CA GLU A 32 -11.29 -46.28 -23.83
C GLU A 32 -10.23 -47.16 -23.14
N GLN A 33 -8.97 -47.08 -23.57
CA GLN A 33 -7.84 -47.80 -22.95
C GLN A 33 -7.64 -47.38 -21.49
N PHE A 34 -7.84 -46.10 -21.19
CA PHE A 34 -7.77 -45.57 -19.83
C PHE A 34 -8.87 -46.17 -18.92
N THR A 35 -10.10 -46.35 -19.43
CA THR A 35 -11.19 -46.97 -18.65
C THR A 35 -10.98 -48.46 -18.39
N GLU A 36 -10.37 -49.20 -19.30
CA GLU A 36 -9.99 -50.60 -19.07
C GLU A 36 -8.92 -50.73 -17.97
N ILE A 37 -7.90 -49.87 -18.03
CA ILE A 37 -6.83 -49.83 -17.03
C ILE A 37 -7.38 -49.42 -15.65
N LEU A 38 -8.30 -48.46 -15.61
CA LEU A 38 -9.05 -48.06 -14.42
C LEU A 38 -9.80 -49.24 -13.77
N ASN A 39 -10.52 -50.02 -14.57
CA ASN A 39 -11.28 -51.18 -14.08
C ASN A 39 -10.37 -52.27 -13.50
N GLU A 40 -9.17 -52.46 -14.06
CA GLU A 40 -8.19 -53.39 -13.50
C GLU A 40 -7.56 -52.88 -12.19
N ILE A 41 -7.40 -51.56 -12.04
CA ILE A 41 -6.85 -50.93 -10.83
C ILE A 41 -7.87 -50.93 -9.68
N THR A 42 -9.15 -50.67 -9.98
CA THR A 42 -10.23 -50.69 -8.98
C THR A 42 -10.48 -52.10 -8.45
N LYS A 43 -10.42 -53.14 -9.31
CA LYS A 43 -10.49 -54.55 -8.89
C LYS A 43 -9.41 -54.91 -7.87
N ARG A 44 -8.28 -54.22 -7.85
CA ARG A 44 -7.11 -54.52 -7.00
C ARG A 44 -6.99 -53.63 -5.76
N ASN A 45 -7.86 -52.62 -5.57
CA ASN A 45 -7.83 -51.67 -4.45
C ASN A 45 -6.51 -50.87 -4.29
N ILE A 46 -5.71 -50.69 -5.36
CA ILE A 46 -4.40 -49.97 -5.30
C ILE A 46 -4.57 -48.45 -5.57
N THR A 47 -5.80 -48.00 -5.81
CA THR A 47 -6.20 -46.63 -6.19
C THR A 47 -5.55 -45.54 -5.31
N LYS A 48 -5.49 -45.74 -3.99
CA LYS A 48 -4.94 -44.74 -3.05
C LYS A 48 -3.43 -44.56 -3.20
N GLN A 49 -2.70 -45.66 -3.35
CA GLN A 49 -1.24 -45.65 -3.46
C GLN A 49 -0.81 -45.02 -4.79
N ILE A 50 -1.50 -45.36 -5.88
CA ILE A 50 -1.21 -44.78 -7.21
C ILE A 50 -1.46 -43.27 -7.20
N LYS A 51 -2.55 -42.78 -6.60
CA LYS A 51 -2.80 -41.34 -6.45
C LYS A 51 -1.67 -40.64 -5.69
N ALA A 52 -1.25 -41.21 -4.56
CA ALA A 52 -0.15 -40.63 -3.76
C ALA A 52 1.17 -40.58 -4.55
N ILE A 53 1.50 -41.64 -5.30
CA ILE A 53 2.70 -41.70 -6.14
C ILE A 53 2.62 -40.66 -7.26
N ILE A 54 1.50 -40.56 -7.96
CA ILE A 54 1.31 -39.59 -9.04
C ILE A 54 1.44 -38.16 -8.51
N ILE A 55 0.84 -37.85 -7.36
CA ILE A 55 0.94 -36.52 -6.74
C ILE A 55 2.39 -36.21 -6.33
N ASN A 56 3.11 -37.20 -5.79
CA ASN A 56 4.53 -37.03 -5.45
C ASN A 56 5.40 -36.81 -6.71
N GLU A 57 5.14 -37.52 -7.80
CA GLU A 57 5.85 -37.32 -9.07
C GLU A 57 5.50 -35.97 -9.72
N ILE A 58 4.24 -35.52 -9.62
CA ILE A 58 3.85 -34.15 -9.99
C ILE A 58 4.66 -33.14 -9.17
N GLU A 59 4.70 -33.30 -7.85
CA GLU A 59 5.45 -32.41 -6.97
C GLU A 59 6.95 -32.39 -7.32
N ARG A 60 7.55 -33.56 -7.58
CA ARG A 60 8.94 -33.68 -8.03
C ARG A 60 9.16 -32.95 -9.35
N TYR A 61 8.29 -33.18 -10.33
CA TYR A 61 8.40 -32.54 -11.63
C TYR A 61 8.28 -31.02 -11.54
N VAL A 62 7.32 -30.52 -10.76
CA VAL A 62 7.14 -29.07 -10.55
C VAL A 62 8.39 -28.47 -9.91
N ARG A 63 8.95 -29.15 -8.90
CA ARG A 63 10.14 -28.71 -8.14
C ARG A 63 11.42 -28.71 -8.98
N GLU A 64 11.60 -29.67 -9.90
CA GLU A 64 12.82 -29.83 -10.68
C GLU A 64 12.80 -29.05 -12.00
N TYR A 65 11.64 -28.94 -12.66
CA TYR A 65 11.55 -28.43 -14.04
C TYR A 65 10.71 -27.16 -14.19
N ILE A 66 9.66 -26.98 -13.39
CA ILE A 66 8.74 -25.83 -13.53
C ILE A 66 9.25 -24.64 -12.72
N ALA A 67 9.49 -24.82 -11.42
CA ALA A 67 9.91 -23.74 -10.54
C ALA A 67 11.30 -23.17 -10.92
N PRO A 68 12.34 -23.98 -11.21
CA PRO A 68 13.63 -23.43 -11.63
C PRO A 68 13.56 -22.70 -12.98
N ASN A 69 12.73 -23.17 -13.92
CA ASN A 69 12.55 -22.49 -15.20
C ASN A 69 11.84 -21.14 -15.02
N PHE A 70 10.81 -21.08 -14.18
CA PHE A 70 10.16 -19.82 -13.81
C PHE A 70 11.16 -18.83 -13.20
N TRP A 71 11.93 -19.28 -12.21
CA TRP A 71 12.90 -18.43 -11.51
C TRP A 71 14.15 -18.08 -12.32
N SER A 72 14.49 -18.83 -13.37
CA SER A 72 15.66 -18.55 -14.23
C SER A 72 15.60 -17.18 -14.92
N LYS A 73 14.39 -16.63 -15.07
CA LYS A 73 14.17 -15.31 -15.68
C LYS A 73 14.31 -14.15 -14.69
N PHE A 74 14.45 -14.45 -13.40
CA PHE A 74 14.61 -13.47 -12.32
C PHE A 74 16.10 -13.18 -12.07
N THR A 75 16.70 -12.41 -12.98
CA THR A 75 18.11 -12.02 -12.91
C THR A 75 18.28 -10.60 -12.37
N ASN A 76 19.45 -10.31 -11.77
CA ASN A 76 19.73 -9.04 -11.09
C ASN A 76 20.06 -7.86 -12.04
N ASN A 77 20.22 -8.12 -13.35
CA ASN A 77 20.86 -7.19 -14.29
C ASN A 77 19.91 -6.64 -15.38
N SER A 78 18.59 -6.61 -15.17
CA SER A 78 17.67 -6.15 -16.21
C SER A 78 17.45 -4.65 -16.20
N ASP A 79 17.68 -4.03 -17.37
CA ASP A 79 17.08 -2.73 -17.74
C ASP A 79 15.58 -2.75 -17.42
N GLU A 80 14.98 -1.62 -17.01
CA GLU A 80 13.56 -1.54 -16.60
C GLU A 80 12.62 -2.14 -17.68
N THR A 81 12.93 -1.93 -18.96
CA THR A 81 12.16 -2.44 -20.11
C THR A 81 12.27 -3.95 -20.28
N GLN A 82 13.42 -4.54 -19.93
CA GLN A 82 13.64 -5.99 -19.98
C GLN A 82 12.90 -6.70 -18.84
N GLY A 83 12.79 -6.06 -17.68
CA GLY A 83 12.04 -6.59 -16.53
C GLY A 83 10.58 -6.88 -16.85
N PHE A 84 9.93 -5.99 -17.61
CA PHE A 84 8.55 -6.18 -18.05
C PHE A 84 8.37 -7.47 -18.87
N GLU A 85 9.22 -7.68 -19.87
CA GLU A 85 9.16 -8.86 -20.73
C GLU A 85 9.57 -10.15 -20.00
N TYR A 86 10.56 -10.08 -19.11
CA TYR A 86 10.97 -11.25 -18.31
C TYR A 86 9.87 -11.74 -17.38
N PHE A 87 9.19 -10.85 -16.66
CA PHE A 87 8.07 -11.24 -15.81
C PHE A 87 6.92 -11.85 -16.63
N LYS A 88 6.51 -11.16 -17.69
CA LYS A 88 5.45 -11.62 -18.60
C LYS A 88 5.79 -12.99 -19.17
N SER A 89 7.01 -13.17 -19.66
CA SER A 89 7.48 -14.44 -20.24
C SER A 89 7.56 -15.56 -19.20
N ALA A 90 7.94 -15.26 -17.95
CA ALA A 90 7.96 -16.24 -16.86
C ALA A 90 6.55 -16.75 -16.53
N VAL A 91 5.59 -15.83 -16.41
CA VAL A 91 4.19 -16.17 -16.13
C VAL A 91 3.55 -16.92 -17.31
N ASP A 92 3.83 -16.52 -18.54
CA ASP A 92 3.35 -17.22 -19.74
C ASP A 92 3.81 -18.67 -19.80
N ASP A 93 5.10 -18.92 -19.53
CA ASP A 93 5.65 -20.27 -19.57
C ASP A 93 5.15 -21.13 -18.42
N LEU A 94 5.01 -20.55 -17.22
CA LEU A 94 4.38 -21.24 -16.09
C LEU A 94 2.94 -21.62 -16.42
N TYR A 95 2.18 -20.70 -17.00
CA TYR A 95 0.77 -20.93 -17.36
C TYR A 95 0.64 -22.00 -18.45
N LYS A 96 1.45 -21.95 -19.51
CA LYS A 96 1.48 -22.99 -20.55
C LYS A 96 1.77 -24.37 -19.97
N LYS A 97 2.84 -24.49 -19.18
CA LYS A 97 3.20 -25.76 -18.52
C LYS A 97 2.09 -26.23 -17.58
N SER A 98 1.44 -25.32 -16.85
CA SER A 98 0.32 -25.69 -15.96
C SER A 98 -0.89 -26.24 -16.70
N ILE A 99 -1.19 -25.72 -17.90
CA ILE A 99 -2.29 -26.20 -18.76
C ILE A 99 -2.01 -27.62 -19.24
N GLU A 100 -0.75 -27.98 -19.52
CA GLU A 100 -0.38 -29.33 -19.96
C GLU A 100 -0.73 -30.41 -18.93
N PHE A 101 -0.87 -30.07 -17.64
CA PHE A 101 -1.32 -30.99 -16.60
C PHE A 101 -2.84 -31.17 -16.55
N LEU A 102 -3.65 -30.29 -17.18
CA LEU A 102 -5.12 -30.36 -17.10
C LEU A 102 -5.69 -31.71 -17.58
N PRO A 103 -5.24 -32.31 -18.70
CA PRO A 103 -5.73 -33.63 -19.12
C PRO A 103 -5.39 -34.72 -18.09
N LEU A 104 -4.20 -34.67 -17.49
CA LEU A 104 -3.76 -35.60 -16.46
C LEU A 104 -4.58 -35.46 -15.17
N LEU A 105 -4.88 -34.22 -14.77
CA LEU A 105 -5.74 -33.94 -13.62
C LEU A 105 -7.18 -34.39 -13.85
N LYS A 106 -7.74 -34.18 -15.05
CA LYS A 106 -9.07 -34.69 -15.42
C LYS A 106 -9.13 -36.22 -15.36
N ARG A 107 -8.07 -36.90 -15.79
CA ARG A 107 -7.95 -38.36 -15.67
C ARG A 107 -7.89 -38.83 -14.22
N LEU A 108 -7.21 -38.09 -13.35
CA LEU A 108 -7.22 -38.34 -11.90
C LEU A 108 -8.60 -38.11 -11.27
N GLU A 109 -9.41 -37.20 -11.80
CA GLU A 109 -10.80 -36.98 -11.37
C GLU A 109 -11.71 -38.15 -11.77
N LEU A 110 -11.55 -38.71 -12.98
CA LEU A 110 -12.26 -39.94 -13.39
C LEU A 110 -11.93 -41.15 -12.50
N PHE A 111 -10.76 -41.12 -11.86
CA PHE A 111 -10.31 -42.08 -10.85
C PHE A 111 -11.08 -41.99 -9.50
N ASN A 112 -12.04 -41.07 -9.35
CA ASN A 112 -12.90 -40.92 -8.17
C ASN A 112 -14.24 -41.68 -8.30
N GLY A 113 -14.19 -42.94 -8.72
CA GLY A 113 -15.33 -43.86 -8.58
C GLY A 113 -15.58 -44.20 -7.10
N THR A 114 -16.60 -43.56 -6.52
CA THR A 114 -17.29 -43.88 -5.24
C THR A 114 -16.42 -44.08 -3.98
N ASN A 115 -16.51 -43.10 -3.07
CA ASN A 115 -16.21 -43.15 -1.62
C ASN A 115 -14.78 -42.99 -1.08
N ASP A 116 -13.76 -42.71 -1.90
CA ASP A 116 -12.42 -42.36 -1.39
C ASP A 116 -11.96 -40.99 -1.90
N ILE A 117 -12.61 -39.93 -1.40
CA ILE A 117 -12.07 -38.56 -1.51
C ILE A 117 -10.90 -38.48 -0.54
N ILE A 118 -9.70 -38.78 -1.02
CA ILE A 118 -8.49 -38.54 -0.24
C ILE A 118 -8.24 -37.04 -0.26
N TYR A 119 -8.54 -36.36 0.85
CA TYR A 119 -8.16 -34.97 1.09
C TYR A 119 -6.64 -34.86 1.32
N LEU A 120 -5.83 -35.16 0.30
CA LEU A 120 -4.40 -34.85 0.37
C LEU A 120 -4.26 -33.32 0.43
N TYR A 121 -3.65 -32.83 1.51
CA TYR A 121 -3.52 -31.41 1.85
C TYR A 121 -4.84 -30.65 2.12
N GLY A 122 -5.93 -31.35 2.48
CA GLY A 122 -7.20 -30.71 2.90
C GLY A 122 -8.00 -30.04 1.78
N GLN A 123 -7.65 -30.27 0.50
CA GLN A 123 -8.36 -29.73 -0.66
C GLN A 123 -9.43 -30.70 -1.18
N THR A 124 -10.54 -30.17 -1.68
CA THR A 124 -11.66 -30.96 -2.21
C THR A 124 -11.46 -31.41 -3.65
N ASN A 125 -10.64 -30.68 -4.42
CA ASN A 125 -10.46 -30.87 -5.87
C ASN A 125 -8.98 -31.07 -6.23
N HIS A 126 -8.68 -31.97 -7.17
CA HIS A 126 -7.31 -32.23 -7.65
C HIS A 126 -6.69 -31.00 -8.33
N LEU A 127 -7.50 -30.18 -9.02
CA LEU A 127 -7.03 -28.92 -9.59
C LEU A 127 -6.56 -27.94 -8.50
N SER A 128 -7.33 -27.79 -7.42
CA SER A 128 -6.95 -26.93 -6.29
C SER A 128 -5.71 -27.46 -5.57
N GLN A 129 -5.57 -28.78 -5.48
CA GLN A 129 -4.36 -29.42 -4.96
C GLN A 129 -3.14 -29.15 -5.83
N PHE A 130 -3.27 -29.25 -7.15
CA PHE A 130 -2.19 -28.93 -8.09
C PHE A 130 -1.76 -27.46 -7.98
N LYS A 131 -2.72 -26.52 -7.97
CA LYS A 131 -2.42 -25.10 -7.75
C LYS A 131 -1.68 -24.86 -6.43
N LEU A 132 -2.08 -25.56 -5.36
CA LEU A 132 -1.41 -25.49 -4.07
C LEU A 132 0.03 -26.03 -4.12
N ILE A 133 0.27 -27.13 -4.83
CA ILE A 133 1.62 -27.68 -5.05
C ILE A 133 2.49 -26.68 -5.82
N VAL A 134 1.99 -26.13 -6.93
CA VAL A 134 2.71 -25.11 -7.72
C VAL A 134 3.03 -23.89 -6.86
N ARG A 135 2.06 -23.39 -6.10
CA ARG A 135 2.28 -22.26 -5.19
C ARG A 135 3.32 -22.57 -4.11
N ALA A 136 3.21 -23.72 -3.44
CA ALA A 136 4.13 -24.08 -2.36
C ALA A 136 5.56 -24.31 -2.85
N THR A 137 5.73 -24.94 -4.01
CA THR A 137 7.04 -25.21 -4.64
C THR A 137 7.70 -23.93 -5.16
N LEU A 138 6.95 -23.01 -5.76
CA LEU A 138 7.48 -21.72 -6.17
C LEU A 138 7.99 -20.93 -4.96
N LEU A 139 7.22 -20.89 -3.87
CA LEU A 139 7.59 -20.15 -2.66
C LEU A 139 8.74 -20.79 -1.87
N SER A 140 8.93 -22.10 -1.96
CA SER A 140 10.07 -22.77 -1.30
C SER A 140 11.41 -22.54 -2.01
N GLN A 141 11.37 -22.13 -3.28
CA GLN A 141 12.56 -21.83 -4.11
C GLN A 141 12.68 -20.33 -4.44
N LEU A 142 12.12 -19.47 -3.60
CA LEU A 142 12.01 -18.03 -3.85
C LEU A 142 13.39 -17.34 -3.90
N PRO A 143 13.78 -16.71 -5.03
CA PRO A 143 15.04 -15.98 -5.15
C PRO A 143 15.07 -14.70 -4.32
N LEU A 144 16.25 -14.28 -3.87
CA LEU A 144 16.42 -13.06 -3.06
C LEU A 144 15.95 -11.78 -3.78
N PHE A 145 16.23 -11.66 -5.07
CA PHE A 145 15.97 -10.45 -5.87
C PHE A 145 14.72 -10.56 -6.74
N HIS A 146 13.81 -11.49 -6.43
CA HIS A 146 12.60 -11.70 -7.23
C HIS A 146 11.70 -10.46 -7.29
N GLU A 147 11.73 -9.62 -6.25
CA GLU A 147 10.90 -8.42 -6.12
C GLU A 147 11.23 -7.37 -7.18
N ILE A 148 12.49 -7.27 -7.63
CA ILE A 148 12.95 -6.22 -8.56
C ILE A 148 12.22 -6.31 -9.89
N ILE A 149 12.15 -7.51 -10.49
CA ILE A 149 11.50 -7.69 -11.79
C ILE A 149 9.99 -7.48 -11.69
N ILE A 150 9.39 -7.93 -10.58
CA ILE A 150 7.97 -7.71 -10.31
C ILE A 150 7.70 -6.21 -10.18
N GLU A 151 8.55 -5.49 -9.45
CA GLU A 151 8.44 -4.05 -9.26
C GLU A 151 8.54 -3.31 -10.60
N GLN A 152 9.54 -3.64 -11.44
CA GLN A 152 9.69 -3.07 -12.78
C GLN A 152 8.44 -3.27 -13.64
N PHE A 153 7.86 -4.49 -13.64
CA PHE A 153 6.63 -4.78 -14.38
C PHE A 153 5.44 -3.91 -13.94
N TYR A 154 5.18 -3.83 -12.62
CA TYR A 154 4.06 -3.04 -12.11
C TYR A 154 4.31 -1.53 -12.17
N LYS A 155 5.57 -1.07 -12.07
CA LYS A 155 5.96 0.33 -12.21
C LYS A 155 5.67 0.85 -13.63
N ILE A 156 6.05 0.09 -14.66
CA ILE A 156 5.76 0.44 -16.06
C ILE A 156 4.26 0.44 -16.32
N ALA A 157 3.55 -0.59 -15.86
CA ALA A 157 2.10 -0.67 -16.03
C ALA A 157 1.36 0.48 -15.33
N PHE A 158 1.80 0.89 -14.14
CA PHE A 158 1.24 2.02 -13.41
C PHE A 158 1.49 3.35 -14.16
N ASN A 159 2.69 3.57 -14.70
CA ASN A 159 2.98 4.78 -15.47
C ASN A 159 2.11 4.90 -16.71
N VAL A 160 1.93 3.80 -17.45
CA VAL A 160 1.01 3.76 -18.60
C VAL A 160 -0.42 4.03 -18.17
N PHE A 161 -0.85 3.50 -17.03
CA PHE A 161 -2.17 3.75 -16.47
C PHE A 161 -2.39 5.23 -16.14
N CYS A 162 -1.48 5.85 -15.39
CA CYS A 162 -1.56 7.28 -15.07
C CYS A 162 -1.57 8.17 -16.31
N ASN A 163 -0.79 7.84 -17.34
CA ASN A 163 -0.79 8.61 -18.59
C ASN A 163 -2.13 8.48 -19.35
N THR A 164 -2.77 7.30 -19.28
CA THR A 164 -4.07 7.08 -19.93
C THR A 164 -5.18 7.87 -19.21
N ASP A 165 -5.18 7.89 -17.88
CA ASP A 165 -6.17 8.66 -17.12
C ASP A 165 -5.91 10.17 -17.23
N ASN A 166 -4.65 10.63 -17.20
CA ASN A 166 -4.33 12.04 -17.41
C ASN A 166 -4.67 12.53 -18.83
N SER A 167 -4.61 11.68 -19.85
CA SER A 167 -5.04 12.05 -21.20
C SER A 167 -6.55 12.32 -21.33
N SER A 168 -7.35 11.90 -20.34
CA SER A 168 -8.78 12.20 -20.26
C SER A 168 -9.10 13.50 -19.53
N SER A 169 -8.14 14.05 -18.77
CA SER A 169 -8.20 15.38 -18.15
C SER A 169 -7.36 16.36 -18.99
N LEU A 170 -8.04 17.17 -19.81
CA LEU A 170 -7.44 18.22 -20.62
C LEU A 170 -6.77 19.29 -19.73
N ASP A 171 -5.51 19.08 -19.36
CA ASP A 171 -4.59 20.15 -18.98
C ASP A 171 -3.50 20.24 -20.06
N THR A 172 -3.79 21.09 -21.05
CA THR A 172 -2.84 21.57 -22.04
C THR A 172 -1.76 22.40 -21.32
N SER A 173 -0.71 21.73 -20.86
CA SER A 173 0.59 22.37 -20.66
C SER A 173 1.50 21.96 -21.80
N ASP A 174 1.85 22.95 -22.61
CA ASP A 174 2.81 22.88 -23.70
C ASP A 174 4.09 22.18 -23.23
N ASN A 175 4.30 20.94 -23.67
CA ASN A 175 5.62 20.33 -23.68
C ASN A 175 5.76 19.62 -25.02
N GLU A 176 6.74 20.05 -25.81
CA GLU A 176 7.25 19.36 -27.00
C GLU A 176 7.88 18.02 -26.58
N ALA A 177 7.08 17.11 -26.03
CA ALA A 177 7.56 15.82 -25.58
C ALA A 177 7.75 14.92 -26.81
N THR A 178 8.99 14.68 -27.20
CA THR A 178 9.35 13.72 -28.26
C THR A 178 9.06 12.27 -27.86
N GLU A 179 8.87 12.00 -26.57
CA GLU A 179 8.64 10.69 -25.98
C GLU A 179 7.28 10.63 -25.25
N CYS A 180 6.64 9.47 -25.32
CA CYS A 180 5.41 9.17 -24.62
C CYS A 180 5.65 9.07 -23.11
N ALA A 181 5.00 9.93 -22.33
CA ALA A 181 5.07 9.95 -20.86
C ALA A 181 4.64 8.65 -20.16
N GLY A 182 3.98 7.72 -20.87
CA GLY A 182 3.59 6.41 -20.35
C GLY A 182 4.64 5.32 -20.57
N CYS A 183 5.07 5.12 -21.82
CA CYS A 183 5.94 4.00 -22.21
C CYS A 183 7.39 4.41 -22.52
N ASN A 184 7.73 5.69 -22.38
CA ASN A 184 9.06 6.27 -22.65
C ASN A 184 9.62 5.89 -24.03
N LYS A 185 8.73 5.76 -25.03
CA LYS A 185 9.07 5.56 -26.44
C LYS A 185 8.66 6.77 -27.24
N GLU A 186 9.30 6.96 -28.39
CA GLU A 186 8.90 7.99 -29.36
C GLU A 186 7.39 7.94 -29.64
N LEU A 187 6.74 9.10 -29.79
CA LEU A 187 5.29 9.19 -29.95
C LEU A 187 4.75 8.32 -31.09
N ASP A 188 5.49 8.23 -32.20
CA ASP A 188 5.14 7.43 -33.37
C ASP A 188 5.23 5.91 -33.14
N SER A 189 5.93 5.49 -32.08
CA SER A 189 6.13 4.08 -31.71
C SER A 189 5.58 3.76 -30.31
N CYS A 190 4.58 4.51 -29.85
CA CYS A 190 3.95 4.32 -28.55
C CYS A 190 3.37 2.91 -28.38
N GLN A 191 3.71 2.24 -27.27
CA GLN A 191 3.28 0.87 -26.96
C GLN A 191 2.31 0.77 -25.76
N CYS A 192 1.73 1.87 -25.31
CA CYS A 192 0.84 1.91 -24.14
C CYS A 192 -0.32 0.91 -24.21
N GLN A 193 -0.98 0.78 -25.37
CA GLN A 193 -2.09 -0.17 -25.53
C GLN A 193 -1.63 -1.63 -25.43
N LEU A 194 -0.46 -1.95 -25.99
CA LEU A 194 0.14 -3.29 -25.91
C LEU A 194 0.55 -3.63 -24.48
N ILE A 195 1.16 -2.68 -23.76
CA ILE A 195 1.55 -2.84 -22.35
C ILE A 195 0.31 -3.13 -21.49
N VAL A 196 -0.77 -2.38 -21.69
CA VAL A 196 -2.05 -2.61 -21.01
C VAL A 196 -2.59 -4.01 -21.27
N PHE A 197 -2.60 -4.45 -22.54
CA PHE A 197 -3.05 -5.79 -22.90
C PHE A 197 -2.21 -6.89 -22.23
N MET A 198 -0.88 -6.78 -22.32
CA MET A 198 0.04 -7.74 -21.71
C MET A 198 -0.07 -7.76 -20.18
N PHE A 199 -0.28 -6.60 -19.57
CA PHE A 199 -0.51 -6.45 -18.13
C PHE A 199 -1.75 -7.23 -17.68
N HIS A 200 -2.88 -7.02 -18.37
CA HIS A 200 -4.14 -7.70 -18.09
C HIS A 200 -4.04 -9.21 -18.25
N GLU A 201 -3.45 -9.67 -19.36
CA GLU A 201 -3.24 -11.09 -19.63
C GLU A 201 -2.35 -11.75 -18.57
N THR A 202 -1.29 -11.08 -18.12
CA THR A 202 -0.38 -11.60 -17.08
C THR A 202 -1.11 -11.70 -15.74
N ASN A 203 -1.84 -10.65 -15.35
CA ASN A 203 -2.63 -10.64 -14.10
C ASN A 203 -3.72 -11.73 -14.13
N ARG A 204 -4.42 -11.93 -15.26
CA ARG A 204 -5.41 -13.00 -15.40
C ARG A 204 -4.79 -14.37 -15.12
N LYS A 205 -3.63 -14.67 -15.72
CA LYS A 205 -2.90 -15.94 -15.50
C LYS A 205 -2.49 -16.12 -14.05
N LEU A 206 -2.00 -15.06 -13.39
CA LEU A 206 -1.65 -15.09 -11.97
C LEU A 206 -2.86 -15.32 -11.05
N ILE A 207 -4.03 -14.77 -11.39
CA ILE A 207 -5.28 -14.97 -10.66
C ILE A 207 -5.75 -16.42 -10.84
N GLU A 208 -5.77 -16.94 -12.07
CA GLU A 208 -6.18 -18.31 -12.36
C GLU A 208 -5.29 -19.35 -11.64
N LEU A 209 -3.99 -19.06 -11.50
CA LEU A 209 -3.03 -19.87 -10.77
C LEU A 209 -3.02 -19.64 -9.24
N GLU A 210 -3.81 -18.69 -8.72
CA GLU A 210 -3.84 -18.31 -7.30
C GLU A 210 -2.47 -17.85 -6.74
N LEU A 211 -1.67 -17.19 -7.59
CA LEU A 211 -0.32 -16.72 -7.26
C LEU A 211 -0.22 -15.21 -7.03
N LEU A 212 -1.19 -14.42 -7.52
CA LEU A 212 -1.16 -12.95 -7.45
C LEU A 212 -0.91 -12.43 -6.03
N GLU A 213 -1.76 -12.77 -5.06
CA GLU A 213 -1.64 -12.21 -3.71
C GLU A 213 -0.30 -12.56 -3.05
N ARG A 214 0.20 -13.78 -3.25
CA ARG A 214 1.35 -14.30 -2.51
C ARG A 214 2.71 -13.95 -3.11
N LEU A 215 2.79 -13.77 -4.43
CA LEU A 215 4.00 -13.34 -5.14
C LEU A 215 4.07 -11.83 -5.33
N VAL A 216 2.93 -11.20 -5.62
CA VAL A 216 2.89 -9.80 -6.07
C VAL A 216 2.41 -8.85 -4.98
N GLY A 217 1.60 -9.32 -4.01
CA GLY A 217 0.92 -8.45 -3.05
C GLY A 217 1.85 -7.53 -2.23
N ASN A 218 3.01 -8.03 -1.79
CA ASN A 218 3.99 -7.22 -1.06
C ASN A 218 4.61 -6.14 -1.95
N VAL A 219 5.03 -6.51 -3.17
CA VAL A 219 5.64 -5.59 -4.13
C VAL A 219 4.66 -4.49 -4.54
N LEU A 220 3.39 -4.84 -4.78
CA LEU A 220 2.33 -3.86 -5.04
C LEU A 220 2.14 -2.89 -3.88
N THR A 221 2.10 -3.40 -2.65
CA THR A 221 1.93 -2.55 -1.46
C THR A 221 3.11 -1.59 -1.33
N SER A 222 4.34 -2.07 -1.50
CA SER A 222 5.56 -1.25 -1.49
C SER A 222 5.52 -0.16 -2.56
N LEU A 223 5.22 -0.54 -3.81
CA LEU A 223 5.14 0.38 -4.94
C LEU A 223 4.09 1.47 -4.70
N ILE A 224 2.91 1.11 -4.20
CA ILE A 224 1.84 2.07 -3.88
C ILE A 224 2.29 3.01 -2.76
N HIS A 225 2.94 2.49 -1.71
CA HIS A 225 3.46 3.33 -0.63
C HIS A 225 4.49 4.36 -1.13
N ILE A 226 5.42 3.92 -2.00
CA ILE A 226 6.41 4.82 -2.62
C ILE A 226 5.69 5.90 -3.44
N ARG A 227 4.71 5.53 -4.27
CA ARG A 227 3.94 6.47 -5.09
C ARG A 227 3.12 7.45 -4.28
N ILE A 228 2.47 7.01 -3.20
CA ILE A 228 1.75 7.89 -2.28
C ILE A 228 2.74 8.91 -1.72
N LYS A 229 3.90 8.47 -1.21
CA LYS A 229 4.91 9.37 -0.66
C LYS A 229 5.41 10.40 -1.69
N GLU A 230 5.73 9.96 -2.90
CA GLU A 230 6.15 10.84 -4.00
C GLU A 230 5.06 11.82 -4.43
N HIS A 231 3.80 11.39 -4.51
CA HIS A 231 2.69 12.26 -4.88
C HIS A 231 2.40 13.29 -3.78
N VAL A 232 2.33 12.86 -2.52
CA VAL A 232 2.14 13.76 -1.38
C VAL A 232 3.28 14.78 -1.32
N ASN A 233 4.54 14.36 -1.46
CA ASN A 233 5.68 15.29 -1.48
C ASN A 233 5.57 16.35 -2.59
N ARG A 234 5.12 15.97 -3.79
CA ARG A 234 4.95 16.92 -4.91
C ARG A 234 3.81 17.90 -4.68
N VAL A 235 2.67 17.42 -4.18
CA VAL A 235 1.49 18.26 -3.89
C VAL A 235 1.74 19.16 -2.68
N CYS A 236 2.56 18.72 -1.73
CA CYS A 236 2.86 19.44 -0.50
C CYS A 236 4.07 20.38 -0.59
N ASP A 237 4.67 20.56 -1.77
CA ASP A 237 5.84 21.43 -1.93
C ASP A 237 5.41 22.91 -1.86
N LYS A 238 5.66 23.54 -0.71
CA LYS A 238 5.56 25.00 -0.46
C LYS A 238 4.19 25.67 -0.68
N SER A 239 3.11 24.93 -0.81
CA SER A 239 1.74 25.47 -0.78
C SER A 239 1.05 25.15 0.55
N PHE A 240 0.71 26.18 1.32
CA PHE A 240 0.00 26.08 2.61
C PHE A 240 -1.36 26.81 2.60
N ASP A 241 -1.62 27.56 1.54
CA ASP A 241 -2.78 28.43 1.30
C ASP A 241 -4.05 27.69 0.85
N VAL A 242 -3.92 26.40 0.51
CA VAL A 242 -5.04 25.57 0.05
C VAL A 242 -5.00 24.22 0.77
N SER A 243 -6.18 23.72 1.17
CA SER A 243 -6.34 22.37 1.69
C SER A 243 -5.97 21.34 0.61
N GLN A 244 -4.99 20.50 0.92
CA GLN A 244 -4.50 19.46 0.00
C GLN A 244 -5.10 18.09 0.32
N LEU A 245 -5.80 17.96 1.45
CA LEU A 245 -6.30 16.68 1.90
C LEU A 245 -7.39 16.12 0.98
N VAL A 246 -8.37 16.94 0.59
CA VAL A 246 -9.47 16.51 -0.29
C VAL A 246 -8.96 16.08 -1.69
N PRO A 247 -8.08 16.84 -2.37
CA PRO A 247 -7.44 16.38 -3.61
C PRO A 247 -6.69 15.05 -3.46
N LEU A 248 -5.96 14.86 -2.36
CA LEU A 248 -5.21 13.63 -2.11
C LEU A 248 -6.12 12.43 -1.88
N GLU A 249 -7.23 12.60 -1.14
CA GLU A 249 -8.25 11.56 -0.96
C GLU A 249 -8.90 11.19 -2.30
N HIS A 250 -9.28 12.19 -3.09
CA HIS A 250 -9.88 11.97 -4.40
C HIS A 250 -8.90 11.25 -5.35
N TRP A 251 -7.62 11.64 -5.35
CA TRP A 251 -6.59 10.97 -6.12
C TRP A 251 -6.38 9.51 -5.69
N LEU A 252 -6.37 9.24 -4.38
CA LEU A 252 -6.27 7.87 -3.87
C LEU A 252 -7.43 7.01 -4.38
N GLU A 253 -8.65 7.55 -4.37
CA GLU A 253 -9.83 6.83 -4.86
C GLU A 253 -9.85 6.64 -6.37
N THR A 254 -9.53 7.68 -7.13
CA THR A 254 -9.65 7.66 -8.59
C THR A 254 -8.49 6.97 -9.29
N VAL A 255 -7.25 7.15 -8.81
CA VAL A 255 -6.06 6.60 -9.48
C VAL A 255 -5.66 5.28 -8.84
N VAL A 256 -5.37 5.27 -7.53
CA VAL A 256 -4.79 4.09 -6.86
C VAL A 256 -5.81 2.96 -6.73
N LEU A 257 -7.03 3.25 -6.27
CA LEU A 257 -8.06 2.21 -6.10
C LEU A 257 -8.59 1.71 -7.45
N SER A 258 -8.73 2.57 -8.46
CA SER A 258 -9.10 2.13 -9.81
C SER A 258 -8.04 1.21 -10.41
N TRP A 259 -6.75 1.54 -10.22
CA TRP A 259 -5.66 0.68 -10.65
C TRP A 259 -5.64 -0.67 -9.92
N LEU A 260 -5.81 -0.67 -8.59
CA LEU A 260 -5.94 -1.91 -7.81
C LEU A 260 -7.11 -2.76 -8.27
N THR A 261 -8.27 -2.14 -8.48
CA THR A 261 -9.46 -2.83 -8.99
C THR A 261 -9.18 -3.47 -10.35
N ARG A 262 -8.44 -2.77 -11.21
CA ARG A 262 -8.03 -3.24 -12.54
C ARG A 262 -7.04 -4.42 -12.49
N ILE A 263 -6.13 -4.45 -11.51
CA ILE A 263 -5.23 -5.59 -11.26
C ILE A 263 -6.03 -6.82 -10.85
N TYR A 264 -6.89 -6.68 -9.85
CA TYR A 264 -7.65 -7.80 -9.29
C TYR A 264 -8.81 -8.25 -10.18
N SER A 265 -9.25 -7.44 -11.14
CA SER A 265 -10.24 -7.83 -12.14
C SER A 265 -9.66 -8.51 -13.39
N GLY A 266 -8.32 -8.63 -13.48
CA GLY A 266 -7.65 -9.22 -14.65
C GLY A 266 -7.99 -8.51 -15.97
N GLY A 267 -8.35 -7.23 -15.91
CA GLY A 267 -8.71 -6.43 -17.08
C GLY A 267 -10.12 -6.62 -17.64
N SER A 268 -11.01 -7.33 -16.95
CA SER A 268 -12.43 -7.30 -17.30
C SER A 268 -13.02 -5.94 -16.94
N SER A 269 -13.39 -5.12 -17.94
CA SER A 269 -14.20 -3.91 -17.75
C SER A 269 -15.63 -4.21 -17.29
N LYS A 270 -16.03 -5.49 -17.26
CA LYS A 270 -17.30 -5.89 -16.66
C LYS A 270 -17.07 -6.05 -15.16
N THR A 271 -17.54 -5.06 -14.41
CA THR A 271 -17.87 -5.09 -12.98
C THR A 271 -18.88 -6.21 -12.59
N GLU A 272 -19.17 -7.14 -13.50
CA GLU A 272 -20.00 -8.32 -13.24
C GLU A 272 -19.20 -9.33 -12.41
N ALA A 273 -19.44 -9.23 -11.10
CA ALA A 273 -19.06 -10.15 -10.03
C ALA A 273 -17.57 -10.23 -9.69
N LEU A 274 -16.97 -9.11 -9.28
CA LEU A 274 -15.93 -9.20 -8.24
C LEU A 274 -16.52 -10.03 -7.10
N THR A 275 -15.93 -11.20 -6.84
CA THR A 275 -16.39 -12.05 -5.73
C THR A 275 -16.40 -11.22 -4.46
N GLU A 276 -17.43 -11.35 -3.61
CA GLU A 276 -17.58 -10.54 -2.39
C GLU A 276 -16.31 -10.50 -1.52
N LYS A 277 -15.51 -11.58 -1.56
CA LYS A 277 -14.17 -11.66 -0.96
C LYS A 277 -13.18 -10.62 -1.50
N ILE A 278 -13.12 -10.43 -2.81
CA ILE A 278 -12.23 -9.47 -3.48
C ILE A 278 -12.69 -8.04 -3.17
N ARG A 279 -14.00 -7.79 -3.20
CA ARG A 279 -14.57 -6.49 -2.81
C ARG A 279 -14.21 -6.12 -1.37
N ASN A 280 -14.35 -7.06 -0.44
CA ASN A 280 -13.98 -6.87 0.96
C ASN A 280 -12.46 -6.69 1.13
N ALA A 281 -11.64 -7.39 0.35
CA ALA A 281 -10.19 -7.18 0.35
C ALA A 281 -9.85 -5.76 -0.13
N ILE A 282 -10.43 -5.28 -1.23
CA ILE A 282 -10.23 -3.92 -1.76
C ILE A 282 -10.66 -2.88 -0.73
N LEU A 283 -11.80 -3.05 -0.04
CA LEU A 283 -12.24 -2.13 1.01
C LEU A 283 -11.26 -2.10 2.20
N LYS A 284 -10.72 -3.26 2.60
CA LYS A 284 -9.69 -3.34 3.64
C LYS A 284 -8.40 -2.65 3.20
N PHE A 285 -7.99 -2.81 1.94
CA PHE A 285 -6.86 -2.10 1.35
C PHE A 285 -7.10 -0.59 1.31
N LYS A 286 -8.29 -0.14 0.90
CA LYS A 286 -8.69 1.28 0.92
C LYS A 286 -8.48 1.89 2.29
N LYS A 287 -8.97 1.23 3.35
CA LYS A 287 -8.80 1.73 4.73
C LYS A 287 -7.34 1.83 5.14
N LYS A 288 -6.52 0.82 4.81
CA LYS A 288 -5.08 0.82 5.11
C LYS A 288 -4.32 1.91 4.35
N LEU A 289 -4.60 2.08 3.06
CA LEU A 289 -3.96 3.07 2.22
C LEU A 289 -4.37 4.49 2.59
N SER A 290 -5.64 4.69 2.97
CA SER A 290 -6.12 5.96 3.49
C SER A 290 -5.41 6.33 4.80
N HIS A 291 -5.28 5.40 5.74
CA HIS A 291 -4.48 5.63 6.95
C HIS A 291 -3.02 5.96 6.62
N PHE A 292 -2.39 5.21 5.70
CA PHE A 292 -1.01 5.49 5.27
C PHE A 292 -0.86 6.86 4.60
N LEU A 293 -1.86 7.30 3.83
CA LEU A 293 -1.91 8.63 3.22
C LEU A 293 -1.95 9.72 4.31
N TYR A 294 -2.86 9.62 5.29
CA TYR A 294 -2.93 10.56 6.41
C TYR A 294 -1.61 10.57 7.20
N GLU A 295 -1.06 9.40 7.53
CA GLU A 295 0.20 9.33 8.26
C GLU A 295 1.35 10.00 7.49
N THR A 296 1.45 9.75 6.18
CA THR A 296 2.49 10.34 5.33
C THR A 296 2.32 11.86 5.21
N TYR A 297 1.10 12.33 4.96
CA TYR A 297 0.77 13.76 4.89
C TYR A 297 1.09 14.47 6.20
N THR A 298 0.65 13.90 7.32
CA THR A 298 0.89 14.45 8.67
C THR A 298 2.39 14.60 8.94
N ARG A 299 3.20 13.57 8.63
CA ARG A 299 4.65 13.64 8.82
C ARG A 299 5.27 14.78 8.01
N ILE A 300 4.90 14.92 6.74
CA ILE A 300 5.40 16.01 5.89
C ILE A 300 4.99 17.38 6.43
N ARG A 301 3.74 17.53 6.88
CA ARG A 301 3.25 18.78 7.48
C ARG A 301 3.90 19.09 8.82
N ILE A 302 4.21 18.09 9.65
CA ILE A 302 4.98 18.26 10.88
C ILE A 302 6.37 18.81 10.56
N ASP A 303 7.06 18.26 9.56
CA ASP A 303 8.39 18.73 9.16
C ASP A 303 8.37 20.18 8.63
N GLN A 304 7.26 20.58 8.02
CA GLN A 304 7.03 21.93 7.49
C GLN A 304 6.36 22.89 8.51
N LEU A 305 5.97 22.40 9.70
CA LEU A 305 5.09 23.11 10.62
C LEU A 305 5.65 24.46 11.09
N PHE A 306 6.97 24.57 11.23
CA PHE A 306 7.60 25.86 11.54
C PHE A 306 7.29 26.91 10.46
N ASN A 307 7.38 26.55 9.17
CA ASN A 307 7.10 27.49 8.08
C ASN A 307 5.60 27.80 8.01
N ILE A 308 4.75 26.79 8.21
CA ILE A 308 3.30 26.95 8.28
C ILE A 308 2.93 27.98 9.35
N ILE A 309 3.53 27.91 10.55
CA ILE A 309 3.28 28.87 11.62
C ILE A 309 3.70 30.29 11.24
N ILE A 310 4.85 30.45 10.57
CA ILE A 310 5.36 31.77 10.16
C ILE A 310 4.48 32.41 9.08
N GLU A 311 3.88 31.61 8.20
CA GLU A 311 2.99 32.09 7.12
C GLU A 311 1.52 32.24 7.56
N TYR A 312 1.21 32.09 8.85
CA TYR A 312 -0.14 32.33 9.37
C TYR A 312 -0.48 33.83 9.33
N PRO A 313 -1.68 34.25 8.87
CA PRO A 313 -2.92 33.49 8.70
C PRO A 313 -3.13 32.83 7.32
N ASP A 314 -2.30 33.13 6.32
CA ASP A 314 -2.48 32.62 4.95
C ASP A 314 -2.39 31.08 4.91
N SER A 315 -1.60 30.49 5.81
CA SER A 315 -1.43 29.04 5.97
C SER A 315 -2.54 28.31 6.75
N GLN A 316 -3.64 28.99 7.12
CA GLN A 316 -4.73 28.41 7.91
C GLN A 316 -5.25 27.06 7.37
N PRO A 317 -5.48 26.88 6.04
CA PRO A 317 -5.97 25.61 5.51
C PRO A 317 -5.05 24.41 5.80
N ALA A 318 -3.73 24.63 5.85
CA ALA A 318 -2.78 23.58 6.19
C ALA A 318 -2.87 23.17 7.68
N ILE A 319 -3.22 24.10 8.57
CA ILE A 319 -3.44 23.82 10.00
C ILE A 319 -4.75 23.05 10.19
N ASP A 320 -5.82 23.44 9.49
CA ASP A 320 -7.11 22.76 9.54
C ASP A 320 -6.99 21.31 9.02
N ASP A 321 -6.24 21.10 7.94
CA ASP A 321 -5.91 19.74 7.46
C ASP A 321 -5.13 18.94 8.51
N LEU A 322 -4.12 19.56 9.15
CA LEU A 322 -3.29 18.91 10.15
C LEU A 322 -4.11 18.49 11.39
N LYS A 323 -5.10 19.31 11.79
CA LYS A 323 -6.04 19.00 12.87
C LYS A 323 -6.81 17.71 12.60
N ILE A 324 -7.44 17.61 11.43
CA ILE A 324 -8.17 16.40 11.00
C ILE A 324 -7.25 15.19 10.99
N CYS A 325 -6.00 15.37 10.56
CA CYS A 325 -5.05 14.26 10.48
C CYS A 325 -4.55 13.80 11.86
N LEU A 326 -4.34 14.70 12.82
CA LEU A 326 -3.92 14.37 14.18
C LEU A 326 -5.02 13.62 14.95
N GLU A 327 -6.30 13.88 14.68
CA GLU A 327 -7.41 13.07 15.25
C GLU A 327 -7.39 11.62 14.75
N ARG A 328 -6.78 11.37 13.59
CA ARG A 328 -6.75 10.06 12.92
C ARG A 328 -5.40 9.35 13.03
N THR A 329 -4.39 9.99 13.63
CA THR A 329 -3.02 9.49 13.69
C THR A 329 -2.40 9.67 15.07
N ASP A 330 -1.54 8.74 15.48
CA ASP A 330 -0.87 8.80 16.80
C ASP A 330 0.42 9.65 16.78
N LEU A 331 0.46 10.73 15.98
CA LEU A 331 1.68 11.50 15.68
C LEU A 331 1.89 12.75 16.54
N ARG A 332 0.99 13.03 17.50
CA ARG A 332 1.03 14.22 18.36
C ARG A 332 2.37 14.39 19.09
N LYS A 333 2.95 13.30 19.62
CA LYS A 333 4.25 13.34 20.30
C LYS A 333 5.41 13.70 19.37
N ILE A 334 5.37 13.18 18.14
CA ILE A 334 6.39 13.49 17.11
C ILE A 334 6.28 14.96 16.71
N LEU A 335 5.06 15.50 16.60
CA LEU A 335 4.83 16.92 16.34
C LEU A 335 5.49 17.80 17.41
N ILE A 336 5.28 17.51 18.69
CA ILE A 336 5.85 18.28 19.80
C ILE A 336 7.38 18.30 19.71
N VAL A 337 8.01 17.12 19.58
CA VAL A 337 9.47 17.00 19.54
C VAL A 337 10.05 17.74 18.34
N ASN A 338 9.54 17.47 17.13
CA ASN A 338 10.04 18.08 15.90
C ASN A 338 9.86 19.61 15.91
N LEU A 339 8.71 20.11 16.36
CA LEU A 339 8.46 21.55 16.41
C LEU A 339 9.33 22.25 17.47
N GLN A 340 9.52 21.65 18.65
CA GLN A 340 10.45 22.20 19.65
C GLN A 340 11.89 22.24 19.14
N GLU A 341 12.34 21.20 18.43
CA GLU A 341 13.66 21.18 17.79
C GLU A 341 13.79 22.26 16.71
N ALA A 342 12.77 22.44 15.87
CA ALA A 342 12.74 23.48 14.85
C ALA A 342 12.79 24.89 15.46
N LEU A 343 12.04 25.14 16.55
CA LEU A 343 12.07 26.41 17.28
C LEU A 343 13.46 26.68 17.88
N LYS A 344 14.06 25.69 18.54
CA LYS A 344 15.41 25.81 19.13
C LYS A 344 16.48 26.11 18.09
N THR A 345 16.42 25.43 16.95
CA THR A 345 17.46 25.53 15.91
C THR A 345 17.30 26.76 15.02
N ARG A 346 16.08 27.21 14.74
CA ARG A 346 15.80 28.27 13.75
C ARG A 346 15.40 29.62 14.34
N LEU A 347 14.86 29.65 15.56
CA LEU A 347 14.33 30.87 16.19
C LEU A 347 15.06 31.26 17.48
N LEU A 348 15.36 30.28 18.34
CA LEU A 348 15.88 30.52 19.69
C LEU A 348 17.41 30.55 19.73
N HIS A 349 18.02 31.41 18.91
CA HIS A 349 19.46 31.62 18.94
C HIS A 349 19.83 33.11 19.00
N PRO A 350 21.05 33.47 19.46
CA PRO A 350 21.44 34.86 19.67
C PRO A 350 21.38 35.75 18.42
N GLY A 351 21.42 35.15 17.22
CA GLY A 351 21.32 35.86 15.95
C GLY A 351 19.93 36.38 15.56
N VAL A 352 18.84 36.04 16.28
CA VAL A 352 17.49 36.55 15.99
C VAL A 352 17.14 37.72 16.91
N ASN A 353 16.53 38.77 16.35
CA ASN A 353 16.09 39.92 17.13
C ASN A 353 14.85 39.58 17.97
N THR A 354 14.73 40.22 19.13
CA THR A 354 13.60 40.01 20.05
C THR A 354 12.23 40.29 19.44
N PRO A 355 12.03 41.35 18.61
CA PRO A 355 10.75 41.57 17.92
C PRO A 355 10.35 40.40 17.01
N ASP A 356 11.29 39.85 16.23
CA ASP A 356 11.01 38.73 15.31
C ASP A 356 10.58 37.47 16.07
N ILE A 357 11.20 37.21 17.23
CA ILE A 357 10.83 36.10 18.13
C ILE A 357 9.41 36.31 18.68
N LEU A 358 9.06 37.54 19.07
CA LEU A 358 7.72 37.86 19.58
C LEU A 358 6.66 37.72 18.49
N THR A 359 6.92 38.20 17.26
CA THR A 359 6.00 38.03 16.13
C THR A 359 5.78 36.54 15.81
N ALA A 360 6.85 35.74 15.76
CA ALA A 360 6.75 34.30 15.57
C ALA A 360 6.00 33.61 16.72
N TYR A 361 6.16 34.09 17.96
CA TYR A 361 5.44 33.56 19.12
C TYR A 361 3.93 33.85 19.05
N ILE A 362 3.54 35.06 18.65
CA ILE A 362 2.11 35.42 18.42
C ILE A 362 1.51 34.53 17.32
N ALA A 363 2.22 34.37 16.20
CA ALA A 363 1.78 33.50 15.11
C ALA A 363 1.65 32.04 15.58
N ALA A 364 2.60 31.55 16.39
CA ALA A 364 2.54 30.22 17.00
C ALA A 364 1.34 30.06 17.94
N ILE A 365 1.02 31.07 18.75
CA ILE A 365 -0.18 31.06 19.61
C ILE A 365 -1.44 30.89 18.76
N LYS A 366 -1.62 31.74 17.74
CA LYS A 366 -2.80 31.70 16.88
C LYS A 366 -2.92 30.35 16.13
N ALA A 367 -1.83 29.88 15.53
CA ALA A 367 -1.79 28.63 14.78
C ALA A 367 -2.02 27.39 15.67
N LEU A 368 -1.38 27.31 16.85
CA LEU A 368 -1.53 26.16 17.74
C LEU A 368 -2.88 26.13 18.46
N ARG A 369 -3.51 27.29 18.72
CA ARG A 369 -4.91 27.36 19.22
C ARG A 369 -5.91 26.80 18.21
N GLN A 370 -5.70 27.08 16.93
CA GLN A 370 -6.52 26.50 15.85
C GLN A 370 -6.37 24.97 15.81
N LEU A 371 -5.12 24.50 15.90
CA LEU A 371 -4.75 23.08 15.84
C LEU A 371 -5.27 22.28 17.04
N ASP A 372 -5.11 22.82 18.24
CA ASP A 372 -5.48 22.19 19.51
C ASP A 372 -6.25 23.19 20.38
N PRO A 373 -7.59 23.18 20.31
CA PRO A 373 -8.43 24.07 21.10
C PRO A 373 -8.25 23.90 22.61
N ILE A 374 -7.81 22.71 23.06
CA ILE A 374 -7.56 22.40 24.48
C ILE A 374 -6.28 23.10 24.98
N GLY A 375 -5.38 23.53 24.09
CA GLY A 375 -4.21 24.33 24.45
C GLY A 375 -3.00 23.55 25.01
N VAL A 376 -3.10 22.23 25.21
CA VAL A 376 -1.99 21.39 25.72
C VAL A 376 -0.77 21.45 24.81
N LEU A 377 -0.99 21.39 23.49
CA LEU A 377 0.08 21.51 22.50
C LEU A 377 0.74 22.88 22.56
N LEU A 378 -0.06 23.95 22.67
CA LEU A 378 0.45 25.31 22.76
C LEU A 378 1.40 25.46 23.95
N GLU A 379 0.98 25.02 25.12
CA GLU A 379 1.76 25.18 26.33
C GLU A 379 3.07 24.40 26.28
N THR A 380 3.01 23.12 25.89
CA THR A 380 4.17 22.25 25.83
C THR A 380 5.19 22.73 24.79
N VAL A 381 4.72 23.12 23.59
CA VAL A 381 5.61 23.54 22.49
C VAL A 381 6.24 24.90 22.75
N THR A 382 5.53 25.82 23.40
CA THR A 382 5.99 27.20 23.59
C THR A 382 6.84 27.42 24.83
N GLU A 383 6.92 26.46 25.76
CA GLU A 383 7.74 26.59 26.96
C GLU A 383 9.21 26.96 26.69
N PRO A 384 9.91 26.39 25.69
CA PRO A 384 11.26 26.84 25.33
C PRO A 384 11.33 28.31 24.89
N ILE A 385 10.28 28.83 24.24
CA ILE A 385 10.20 30.24 23.82
C ILE A 385 10.06 31.13 25.06
N LYS A 386 9.15 30.78 25.97
CA LYS A 386 8.94 31.51 27.24
C LYS A 386 10.22 31.56 28.07
N ALA A 387 10.90 30.43 28.24
CA ALA A 387 12.16 30.34 28.97
C ALA A 387 13.27 31.20 28.33
N TYR A 388 13.35 31.22 26.99
CA TYR A 388 14.33 32.03 26.26
C TYR A 388 14.06 33.54 26.40
N LEU A 389 12.80 33.97 26.24
CA LEU A 389 12.40 35.37 26.35
C LEU A 389 12.56 35.93 27.77
N ARG A 390 12.37 35.11 28.82
CA ARG A 390 12.63 35.49 30.22
C ARG A 390 14.09 35.85 30.49
N ASN A 391 15.02 35.21 29.79
CA ASN A 391 16.45 35.44 29.95
C ASN A 391 16.97 36.66 29.16
N ARG A 392 16.18 37.21 28.23
CA ARG A 392 16.57 38.36 27.41
C ARG A 392 16.19 39.67 28.12
N THR A 393 17.17 40.55 28.28
CA THR A 393 17.02 41.82 29.00
C THR A 393 16.15 42.85 28.28
N ASP A 394 16.01 42.72 26.95
CA ASP A 394 15.30 43.64 26.08
C ASP A 394 13.83 43.26 25.82
N THR A 395 13.38 42.08 26.25
CA THR A 395 12.01 41.57 26.01
C THR A 395 10.93 42.52 26.49
N VAL A 396 11.00 43.00 27.73
CA VAL A 396 9.97 43.89 28.31
C VAL A 396 9.86 45.18 27.52
N ARG A 397 11.00 45.74 27.08
CA ARG A 397 11.01 46.96 26.27
C ARG A 397 10.33 46.72 24.92
N CYS A 398 10.65 45.61 24.24
CA CYS A 398 10.04 45.27 22.96
C CYS A 398 8.53 45.05 23.07
N VAL A 399 8.06 44.37 24.12
CA VAL A 399 6.62 44.17 24.37
C VAL A 399 5.91 45.51 24.61
N VAL A 400 6.46 46.37 25.47
CA VAL A 400 5.87 47.69 25.75
C VAL A 400 5.85 48.57 24.50
N SER A 401 6.93 48.58 23.71
CA SER A 401 6.96 49.29 22.44
C SER A 401 5.92 48.74 21.45
N GLY A 402 5.74 47.43 21.36
CA GLY A 402 4.74 46.81 20.49
C GLY A 402 3.28 47.10 20.88
N LEU A 403 3.02 47.34 22.18
CA LEU A 403 1.70 47.76 22.68
C LEU A 403 1.42 49.26 22.47
N LEU A 404 2.47 50.08 22.34
CA LEU A 404 2.38 51.54 22.21
C LEU A 404 2.46 52.04 20.77
N ASP A 405 2.99 51.25 19.83
CA ASP A 405 3.07 51.62 18.41
C ASP A 405 1.68 51.56 17.74
N GLU A 406 1.36 52.57 16.92
CA GLU A 406 0.08 52.76 16.20
C GLU A 406 -0.13 51.81 14.99
N PHE A 407 0.60 50.70 14.91
CA PHE A 407 0.28 49.61 13.99
C PHE A 407 -0.63 48.62 14.72
N PRO A 408 -1.65 48.03 14.07
CA PRO A 408 -2.59 47.12 14.74
C PRO A 408 -1.79 45.90 15.24
N SER A 409 -1.35 45.96 16.50
CA SER A 409 -0.55 44.89 17.06
C SER A 409 -1.51 43.76 17.40
N ASP A 410 -1.42 42.69 16.62
CA ASP A 410 -2.02 41.39 16.93
C ASP A 410 -1.73 40.93 18.38
N LEU A 411 -0.70 41.50 19.01
CA LEU A 411 -0.32 41.27 20.39
C LEU A 411 -1.38 41.76 21.40
N ALA A 412 -1.94 42.95 21.22
CA ALA A 412 -2.95 43.49 22.14
C ALA A 412 -4.24 42.66 22.10
N ASP A 413 -4.68 42.27 20.90
CA ASP A 413 -5.86 41.44 20.71
C ASP A 413 -5.66 40.01 21.26
N GLU A 414 -4.46 39.43 21.12
CA GLU A 414 -4.17 38.10 21.67
C GLU A 414 -3.97 38.10 23.19
N LEU A 415 -3.50 39.20 23.79
CA LEU A 415 -3.43 39.37 25.25
C LEU A 415 -4.82 39.48 25.87
N VAL A 416 -5.73 40.26 25.28
CA VAL A 416 -7.12 40.37 25.74
C VAL A 416 -7.82 39.00 25.70
N LYS A 417 -7.59 38.21 24.63
CA LYS A 417 -8.10 36.82 24.53
C LYS A 417 -7.44 35.85 25.52
N GLY A 418 -6.16 36.07 25.84
CA GLY A 418 -5.45 35.29 26.86
C GLY A 418 -5.91 35.58 28.29
N GLU A 419 -6.24 36.84 28.59
CA GLU A 419 -6.77 37.26 29.89
C GLU A 419 -8.21 36.75 30.12
N SER A 420 -9.05 36.63 29.09
CA SER A 420 -10.37 36.00 29.22
C SER A 420 -10.32 34.54 29.70
N LEU A 421 -9.19 33.85 29.54
CA LEU A 421 -8.97 32.48 30.04
C LEU A 421 -8.32 32.44 31.43
N GLN A 422 -7.76 33.56 31.91
CA GLN A 422 -7.12 33.66 33.24
C GLN A 422 -7.99 34.40 34.27
N LEU A 423 -8.96 35.20 33.83
CA LEU A 423 -9.81 36.02 34.71
C LEU A 423 -11.13 35.35 35.12
N ASP A 424 -11.30 34.05 34.89
CA ASP A 424 -12.38 33.29 35.53
C ASP A 424 -12.10 33.01 37.04
N ASP A 425 -11.03 33.59 37.58
CA ASP A 425 -10.68 33.56 39.02
C ASP A 425 -11.49 34.58 39.86
N GLY A 426 -12.81 34.69 39.64
CA GLY A 426 -13.71 35.28 40.64
C GLY A 426 -14.59 36.47 40.22
N SER A 427 -15.20 36.46 39.03
CA SER A 427 -16.45 37.20 38.81
C SER A 427 -17.65 36.29 39.02
N ALA A 428 -18.44 36.59 40.05
CA ALA A 428 -19.65 35.88 40.44
C ALA A 428 -20.79 36.02 39.41
N ASP A 429 -20.68 35.32 38.27
CA ASP A 429 -21.78 34.99 37.36
C ASP A 429 -21.74 33.48 37.05
N GLU A 430 -22.01 32.65 38.07
CA GLU A 430 -22.15 31.18 38.03
C GLU A 430 -23.42 30.70 37.28
N GLU A 431 -23.74 31.21 36.09
CA GLU A 431 -24.96 30.79 35.36
C GLU A 431 -24.76 30.20 33.96
N ASN A 432 -23.55 29.86 33.52
CA ASN A 432 -23.38 29.10 32.26
C ASN A 432 -22.14 28.17 32.20
N GLU A 433 -21.76 27.52 33.31
CA GLU A 433 -20.92 26.33 33.20
C GLU A 433 -21.77 25.16 32.66
N ASP A 434 -21.76 25.00 31.33
CA ASP A 434 -22.29 23.83 30.63
C ASP A 434 -21.49 22.58 31.04
N TRP A 435 -21.83 21.97 32.17
CA TRP A 435 -21.24 20.72 32.67
C TRP A 435 -21.30 19.58 31.64
N GLU A 436 -22.17 19.67 30.64
CA GLU A 436 -22.25 18.74 29.50
C GLU A 436 -21.07 18.86 28.50
N LYS A 437 -20.34 19.98 28.51
CA LYS A 437 -19.17 20.22 27.64
C LYS A 437 -17.83 19.87 28.30
N TRP A 438 -17.85 19.60 29.61
CA TRP A 438 -16.64 19.22 30.35
C TRP A 438 -16.10 17.89 29.85
N MET A 439 -14.82 17.85 29.47
CA MET A 439 -14.10 16.63 29.11
C MET A 439 -12.87 16.47 30.00
N PRO A 440 -12.51 15.25 30.42
CA PRO A 440 -11.26 15.03 31.14
C PRO A 440 -10.04 15.47 30.34
N ASP A 441 -9.00 15.89 31.04
CA ASP A 441 -7.74 16.27 30.41
C ASP A 441 -7.15 15.14 29.56
N PRO A 442 -6.58 15.46 28.38
CA PRO A 442 -5.89 14.48 27.57
C PRO A 442 -4.75 13.81 28.34
N VAL A 443 -4.43 12.56 27.99
CA VAL A 443 -3.37 11.76 28.64
C VAL A 443 -1.98 12.44 28.61
N ASP A 444 -1.78 13.38 27.68
CA ASP A 444 -0.52 14.12 27.52
C ASP A 444 -0.48 15.43 28.33
N ALA A 445 -1.53 15.77 29.08
CA ALA A 445 -1.51 16.90 30.01
C ALA A 445 -0.62 16.58 31.22
N ASP A 446 0.19 17.54 31.65
CA ASP A 446 1.04 17.38 32.83
C ASP A 446 0.14 17.28 34.09
N PRO A 447 0.31 16.28 34.99
CA PRO A 447 -0.58 16.09 36.15
C PRO A 447 -0.66 17.25 37.14
N GLY A 448 0.17 18.28 36.97
CA GLY A 448 0.12 19.54 37.74
C GLY A 448 -0.60 20.69 37.03
N MET A 449 -1.19 20.46 35.86
CA MET A 449 -1.83 21.50 35.06
C MET A 449 -3.31 21.19 34.88
N GLU A 450 -4.13 21.89 35.66
CA GLU A 450 -5.56 22.04 35.37
C GLU A 450 -5.66 22.89 34.09
N ILE A 451 -6.07 22.25 32.99
CA ILE A 451 -6.38 22.96 31.76
C ILE A 451 -7.81 23.49 31.94
N TYR A 452 -7.93 24.75 32.35
CA TYR A 452 -9.22 25.40 32.46
C TYR A 452 -9.83 25.59 31.06
N PHE A 453 -11.08 25.14 30.91
CA PHE A 453 -11.86 25.14 29.67
C PHE A 453 -12.39 26.52 29.30
#